data_AF-A0A0W7WI73-F1
#
_entry.id   AF-A0A0W7WI73-F1
#
_cell.length_a   1.000
_cell.length_b   1.000
_cell.length_c   1.000
_cell.angle_alpha   90.00
_cell.angle_beta   90.00
_cell.angle_gamma   90.00
#
_symmetry.space_group_name_H-M   'P 1'
#
loop_
_entity.id
_entity.type
_entity.pdbx_description
1 polymer ?
#
loop_
_entity_poly.entity_id
_entity_poly.type
_entity_poly.pdbx_seq_one_letter_code
_entity_poly.pdbx_strand_id
1 'polypeptide(L)'
;MKFASFIKSASIVSLIVIGGTSVQAGGNSVRLDQWGQDHAIGASQYGSRNRLSVEQNGYANTTINMQDGHRNRTVVGQHGRHNEAYGNQQGRCNVMGIAQFGRGNLADVDQRGRCNAIGVIQSGRGNTATTTQHGRGNVTVIVQD
;
A
#
# COMPACT_ATOMS: atom_id res chain seq x y z
N MET A 1 -20.61 2.70 21.98
CA MET A 1 -20.03 4.00 22.38
C MET A 1 -19.55 4.71 21.12
N LYS A 2 -20.08 5.90 20.83
CA LYS A 2 -19.76 6.66 19.62
C LYS A 2 -18.67 7.68 19.95
N PHE A 3 -17.48 7.53 19.34
CA PHE A 3 -16.51 8.61 19.25
C PHE A 3 -16.59 9.17 17.84
N ALA A 4 -17.13 10.38 17.71
CA ALA A 4 -17.07 11.17 16.49
C ALA A 4 -15.96 12.20 16.66
N SER A 5 -14.89 12.08 15.87
CA SER A 5 -13.83 13.07 15.76
C SER A 5 -13.96 13.76 14.40
N PHE A 6 -14.30 15.04 14.42
CA PHE A 6 -14.30 15.92 13.24
C PHE A 6 -12.86 16.38 12.98
N ILE A 7 -12.29 16.07 11.80
CA ILE A 7 -11.09 16.75 11.30
C ILE A 7 -11.29 17.18 9.86
N LYS A 8 -11.09 18.48 9.64
CA LYS A 8 -11.15 19.19 8.36
C LYS A 8 -10.10 18.62 7.38
N SER A 9 -10.53 18.33 6.16
CA SER A 9 -9.71 18.25 4.93
C SER A 9 -8.66 17.13 4.79
N ALA A 10 -8.58 16.15 5.70
CA ALA A 10 -7.68 15.00 5.57
C ALA A 10 -8.48 13.70 5.51
N SER A 11 -8.34 12.95 4.42
CA SER A 11 -8.96 11.63 4.27
C SER A 11 -8.12 10.59 4.99
N ILE A 12 -8.15 10.62 6.32
CA ILE A 12 -7.65 9.53 7.15
C ILE A 12 -8.71 8.44 7.08
N VAL A 13 -8.44 7.37 6.35
CA VAL A 13 -9.32 6.21 6.24
C VAL A 13 -8.63 5.03 6.93
N SER A 14 -8.68 5.01 8.26
CA SER A 14 -8.44 3.78 9.01
C SER A 14 -9.68 2.91 8.88
N LEU A 15 -9.66 1.95 7.97
CA LEU A 15 -10.81 1.11 7.67
C LEU A 15 -10.41 -0.36 7.78
N ILE A 16 -10.83 -1.01 8.87
CA ILE A 16 -10.84 -2.47 8.98
C ILE A 16 -12.03 -2.94 8.14
N VAL A 17 -11.76 -3.42 6.93
CA VAL A 17 -12.79 -3.82 5.96
C VAL A 17 -12.90 -5.33 5.93
N ILE A 18 -14.14 -5.82 5.84
CA ILE A 18 -14.49 -7.20 5.46
C ILE A 18 -15.32 -7.06 4.17
N GLY A 19 -14.68 -6.97 3.01
CA GLY A 19 -15.35 -6.83 1.69
C GLY A 19 -15.14 -5.48 0.98
N GLY A 20 -14.74 -5.54 -0.30
CA GLY A 20 -14.13 -4.44 -1.06
C GLY A 20 -14.83 -3.07 -0.99
N THR A 21 -14.07 -2.05 -0.60
CA THR A 21 -14.51 -0.65 -0.56
C THR A 21 -13.67 0.20 -1.49
N SER A 22 -14.33 1.13 -2.17
CA SER A 22 -13.68 2.25 -2.84
C SER A 22 -13.99 3.54 -2.09
N VAL A 23 -12.97 4.24 -1.64
CA VAL A 23 -13.13 5.54 -0.96
C VAL A 23 -12.43 6.60 -1.80
N GLN A 24 -13.18 7.63 -2.16
CA GLN A 24 -12.71 8.74 -2.98
C GLN A 24 -12.86 10.05 -2.21
N ALA A 25 -11.77 10.78 -2.05
CA ALA A 25 -11.79 12.08 -1.40
C ALA A 25 -10.70 12.99 -1.99
N GLY A 26 -11.07 14.23 -2.34
CA GLY A 26 -10.14 15.24 -2.85
C GLY A 26 -9.45 14.90 -4.19
N GLY A 27 -10.01 13.96 -4.97
CA GLY A 27 -9.40 13.42 -6.19
C GLY A 27 -8.42 12.27 -5.94
N ASN A 28 -8.18 11.91 -4.68
CA ASN A 28 -7.49 10.67 -4.33
C ASN A 28 -8.47 9.49 -4.45
N SER A 29 -7.97 8.35 -4.89
CA SER A 29 -8.75 7.13 -5.05
C SER A 29 -8.05 5.98 -4.33
N VAL A 30 -8.80 5.33 -3.43
CA VAL A 30 -8.42 4.06 -2.83
C VAL A 30 -9.36 2.98 -3.37
N ARG A 31 -8.80 1.91 -3.94
CA ARG A 31 -9.52 0.67 -4.24
C ARG A 31 -8.94 -0.44 -3.36
N LEU A 32 -9.78 -1.04 -2.54
CA LEU A 32 -9.42 -2.20 -1.72
C LEU A 32 -10.26 -3.39 -2.16
N ASP A 33 -9.60 -4.51 -2.45
CA ASP A 33 -10.23 -5.77 -2.84
C ASP A 33 -9.67 -6.89 -1.95
N GLN A 34 -10.55 -7.65 -1.29
CA GLN A 34 -10.15 -8.64 -0.30
C GLN A 34 -10.99 -9.91 -0.45
N TRP A 35 -10.29 -11.04 -0.61
CA TRP A 35 -10.87 -12.37 -0.77
C TRP A 35 -10.30 -13.30 0.30
N GLY A 36 -11.10 -13.66 1.31
CA GLY A 36 -10.69 -14.55 2.40
C GLY A 36 -10.97 -14.01 3.79
N GLN A 37 -10.23 -14.46 4.82
CA GLN A 37 -10.51 -14.17 6.23
C GLN A 37 -9.36 -13.40 6.91
N ASP A 38 -9.69 -12.56 7.89
CA ASP A 38 -8.78 -11.82 8.79
C ASP A 38 -7.77 -10.88 8.12
N HIS A 39 -8.10 -10.34 6.95
CA HIS A 39 -7.26 -9.35 6.31
C HIS A 39 -7.29 -7.99 7.03
N ALA A 40 -6.13 -7.36 7.16
CA ALA A 40 -6.00 -6.01 7.71
C ALA A 40 -5.48 -5.05 6.63
N ILE A 41 -6.15 -3.91 6.45
CA ILE A 41 -5.65 -2.83 5.59
C ILE A 41 -5.67 -1.51 6.36
N GLY A 42 -4.55 -0.79 6.30
CA GLY A 42 -4.45 0.61 6.68
C GLY A 42 -4.09 1.45 5.45
N ALA A 43 -4.87 2.47 5.12
CA ALA A 43 -4.60 3.33 3.97
C ALA A 43 -4.75 4.81 4.33
N SER A 44 -3.73 5.62 4.05
CA SER A 44 -3.79 7.07 4.20
C SER A 44 -3.35 7.76 2.93
N GLN A 45 -4.12 8.73 2.45
CA GLN A 45 -3.77 9.55 1.30
C GLN A 45 -3.87 11.03 1.66
N TYR A 46 -2.72 11.70 1.72
CA TYR A 46 -2.59 13.14 1.87
C TYR A 46 -2.22 13.80 0.53
N GLY A 47 -2.80 14.96 0.23
CA GLY A 47 -2.60 15.68 -1.02
C GLY A 47 -3.69 15.40 -2.07
N SER A 48 -3.35 15.37 -3.36
CA SER A 48 -4.36 15.26 -4.44
C SER A 48 -3.95 14.34 -5.60
N ARG A 49 -4.94 13.63 -6.15
CA ARG A 49 -4.80 12.67 -7.27
C ARG A 49 -3.91 11.46 -6.97
N ASN A 50 -3.77 11.07 -5.71
CA ASN A 50 -3.09 9.83 -5.34
C ASN A 50 -3.99 8.63 -5.60
N ARG A 51 -3.41 7.52 -6.04
CA ARG A 51 -4.13 6.28 -6.31
C ARG A 51 -3.47 5.12 -5.55
N LEU A 52 -4.25 4.48 -4.69
CA LEU A 52 -3.86 3.28 -3.96
C LEU A 52 -4.80 2.16 -4.38
N SER A 53 -4.22 1.04 -4.82
CA SER A 53 -4.95 -0.19 -5.09
C SER A 53 -4.34 -1.29 -4.25
N VAL A 54 -5.15 -1.96 -3.44
CA VAL A 54 -4.71 -3.12 -2.65
C VAL A 54 -5.63 -4.28 -2.98
N GLU A 55 -5.03 -5.42 -3.32
CA GLU A 55 -5.69 -6.70 -3.53
C GLU A 55 -5.08 -7.72 -2.57
N GLN A 56 -5.90 -8.31 -1.70
CA GLN A 56 -5.47 -9.38 -0.80
C GLN A 56 -6.33 -10.62 -1.02
N ASN A 57 -5.68 -11.76 -1.22
CA ASN A 57 -6.32 -13.05 -1.38
C ASN A 57 -5.68 -14.07 -0.42
N GLY A 58 -6.48 -14.67 0.46
CA GLY A 58 -6.06 -15.73 1.36
C GLY A 58 -6.42 -15.49 2.84
N TYR A 59 -5.46 -15.63 3.74
CA TYR A 59 -5.73 -15.59 5.19
C TYR A 59 -4.73 -14.68 5.92
N ALA A 60 -5.25 -13.74 6.71
CA ALA A 60 -4.47 -12.89 7.61
C ALA A 60 -3.33 -12.10 6.94
N ASN A 61 -3.51 -11.65 5.69
CA ASN A 61 -2.58 -10.71 5.07
C ASN A 61 -2.83 -9.28 5.56
N THR A 62 -1.73 -8.53 5.74
CA THR A 62 -1.75 -7.15 6.23
C THR A 62 -1.11 -6.23 5.19
N THR A 63 -1.78 -5.12 4.88
CA THR A 63 -1.23 -4.06 4.03
C THR A 63 -1.40 -2.70 4.70
N ILE A 64 -0.33 -1.95 4.90
CA ILE A 64 -0.38 -0.57 5.39
C ILE A 64 0.30 0.34 4.37
N ASN A 65 -0.46 1.26 3.78
CA ASN A 65 0.05 2.22 2.82
C ASN A 65 -0.27 3.66 3.20
N MET A 66 0.74 4.52 3.07
CA MET A 66 0.62 5.97 3.20
C MET A 66 1.12 6.63 1.92
N GLN A 67 0.30 7.48 1.31
CA GLN A 67 0.69 8.31 0.18
C GLN A 67 0.52 9.78 0.54
N ASP A 68 1.63 10.50 0.60
CA ASP A 68 1.68 11.93 0.82
C ASP A 68 2.18 12.65 -0.44
N GLY A 69 1.34 13.50 -1.02
CA GLY A 69 1.71 14.41 -2.10
C GLY A 69 0.77 14.34 -3.31
N HIS A 70 1.33 14.36 -4.52
CA HIS A 70 0.52 14.51 -5.74
C HIS A 70 0.79 13.43 -6.78
N ARG A 71 -0.27 12.83 -7.31
CA ARG A 71 -0.20 11.81 -8.39
C ARG A 71 0.69 10.61 -8.05
N ASN A 72 0.78 10.24 -6.78
CA ASN A 72 1.47 9.01 -6.38
C ASN A 72 0.57 7.80 -6.66
N ARG A 73 1.17 6.69 -7.08
CA ARG A 73 0.46 5.44 -7.39
C ARG A 73 1.09 4.28 -6.64
N THR A 74 0.27 3.56 -5.90
CA THR A 74 0.64 2.34 -5.21
C THR A 74 -0.29 1.21 -5.65
N VAL A 75 0.29 0.05 -5.94
CA VAL A 75 -0.43 -1.19 -6.15
C VAL A 75 0.18 -2.25 -5.24
N VAL A 76 -0.62 -2.89 -4.41
CA VAL A 76 -0.22 -4.02 -3.56
C VAL A 76 -1.09 -5.21 -3.89
N GLY A 77 -0.47 -6.36 -4.18
CA GLY A 77 -1.12 -7.64 -4.35
C GLY A 77 -0.52 -8.65 -3.38
N GLN A 78 -1.34 -9.26 -2.52
CA GLN A 78 -0.91 -10.30 -1.59
C GLN A 78 -1.74 -11.56 -1.80
N HIS A 79 -1.11 -12.65 -2.21
CA HIS A 79 -1.75 -13.95 -2.37
C HIS A 79 -1.10 -14.96 -1.42
N GLY A 80 -1.88 -15.49 -0.47
CA GLY A 80 -1.42 -16.52 0.46
C GLY A 80 -1.74 -16.19 1.92
N ARG A 81 -0.82 -16.47 2.85
CA ARG A 81 -1.09 -16.38 4.28
C ARG A 81 -0.06 -15.56 5.05
N HIS A 82 -0.51 -14.65 5.92
CA HIS A 82 0.36 -13.83 6.78
C HIS A 82 1.42 -13.04 6.00
N ASN A 83 1.09 -12.56 4.79
CA ASN A 83 1.98 -11.65 4.09
C ASN A 83 1.76 -10.22 4.61
N GLU A 84 2.85 -9.46 4.75
CA GLU A 84 2.85 -8.11 5.27
C GLU A 84 3.50 -7.15 4.26
N ALA A 85 2.79 -6.08 3.93
CA ALA A 85 3.26 -5.05 3.01
C ALA A 85 3.10 -3.67 3.65
N TYR A 86 4.21 -2.99 3.87
CA TYR A 86 4.28 -1.61 4.35
C TYR A 86 4.82 -0.73 3.23
N GLY A 87 4.11 0.34 2.89
CA GLY A 87 4.54 1.24 1.83
C GLY A 87 4.26 2.71 2.14
N ASN A 88 5.31 3.52 2.19
CA ASN A 88 5.25 4.96 2.34
C ASN A 88 5.71 5.65 1.05
N GLN A 89 4.87 6.47 0.43
CA GLN A 89 5.22 7.29 -0.72
C GLN A 89 5.08 8.77 -0.38
N GLN A 90 6.17 9.53 -0.45
CA GLN A 90 6.17 10.97 -0.24
C GLN A 90 6.68 11.71 -1.49
N GLY A 91 5.93 12.70 -1.95
CA GLY A 91 6.33 13.58 -3.06
C GLY A 91 5.41 13.49 -4.27
N ARG A 92 5.98 13.49 -5.49
CA ARG A 92 5.19 13.64 -6.73
C ARG A 92 5.50 12.60 -7.80
N CYS A 93 4.44 12.03 -8.38
CA CYS A 93 4.52 11.06 -9.48
C CYS A 93 5.32 9.80 -9.13
N ASN A 94 5.35 9.39 -7.87
CA ASN A 94 6.03 8.17 -7.46
C ASN A 94 5.15 6.94 -7.73
N VAL A 95 5.77 5.83 -8.14
CA VAL A 95 5.11 4.56 -8.42
C VAL A 95 5.70 3.46 -7.55
N MET A 96 4.83 2.72 -6.87
CA MET A 96 5.17 1.59 -6.01
C MET A 96 4.30 0.39 -6.39
N GLY A 97 4.93 -0.75 -6.62
CA GLY A 97 4.29 -2.04 -6.83
C GLY A 97 4.84 -3.06 -5.84
N ILE A 98 3.97 -3.73 -5.09
CA ILE A 98 4.33 -4.85 -4.21
C ILE A 98 3.48 -6.05 -4.61
N ALA A 99 4.12 -7.18 -4.90
CA ALA A 99 3.47 -8.45 -5.19
C ALA A 99 4.07 -9.55 -4.30
N GLN A 100 3.26 -10.13 -3.42
CA GLN A 100 3.69 -11.19 -2.50
C GLN A 100 2.87 -12.45 -2.75
N PHE A 101 3.55 -13.56 -2.99
CA PHE A 101 2.97 -14.88 -3.18
C PHE A 101 3.57 -15.84 -2.15
N GLY A 102 2.73 -16.55 -1.39
CA GLY A 102 3.17 -17.55 -0.43
C GLY A 102 2.89 -17.18 1.02
N ARG A 103 3.82 -17.44 1.94
CA ARG A 103 3.56 -17.34 3.39
C ARG A 103 4.61 -16.55 4.15
N GLY A 104 4.18 -15.57 4.94
CA GLY A 104 5.06 -14.86 5.85
C GLY A 104 6.07 -13.94 5.16
N ASN A 105 5.74 -13.43 3.97
CA ASN A 105 6.61 -12.50 3.27
C ASN A 105 6.39 -11.08 3.81
N LEU A 106 7.47 -10.34 3.98
CA LEU A 106 7.50 -8.96 4.47
C LEU A 106 8.13 -8.05 3.40
N ALA A 107 7.37 -7.05 2.96
CA ALA A 107 7.83 -5.98 2.10
C ALA A 107 7.69 -4.65 2.85
N ASP A 108 8.81 -3.93 3.01
CA ASP A 108 8.84 -2.58 3.58
C ASP A 108 9.46 -1.63 2.55
N VAL A 109 8.66 -0.66 2.08
CA VAL A 109 9.06 0.24 1.01
C VAL A 109 8.86 1.70 1.43
N ASP A 110 9.94 2.49 1.44
CA ASP A 110 9.91 3.94 1.63
C ASP A 110 10.41 4.66 0.38
N GLN A 111 9.53 5.43 -0.26
CA GLN A 111 9.82 6.12 -1.50
C GLN A 111 9.58 7.62 -1.35
N ARG A 112 10.66 8.42 -1.39
CA ARG A 112 10.58 9.88 -1.26
C ARG A 112 11.18 10.59 -2.47
N GLY A 113 10.53 11.64 -2.94
CA GLY A 113 11.03 12.49 -4.02
C GLY A 113 10.10 12.53 -5.23
N ARG A 114 10.66 12.54 -6.44
CA ARG A 114 9.87 12.80 -7.66
C ARG A 114 10.12 11.77 -8.76
N CYS A 115 9.04 11.22 -9.32
CA CYS A 115 9.10 10.28 -10.45
C CYS A 115 9.96 9.04 -10.15
N ASN A 116 9.93 8.56 -8.91
CA ASN A 116 10.60 7.33 -8.52
C ASN A 116 9.72 6.11 -8.83
N ALA A 117 10.31 4.95 -9.12
CA ALA A 117 9.58 3.69 -9.30
C ALA A 117 10.21 2.55 -8.47
N ILE A 118 9.42 1.88 -7.63
CA ILE A 118 9.84 0.68 -6.90
C ILE A 118 8.91 -0.48 -7.25
N GLY A 119 9.48 -1.63 -7.57
CA GLY A 119 8.78 -2.92 -7.67
C GLY A 119 9.37 -3.92 -6.68
N VAL A 120 8.53 -4.56 -5.86
CA VAL A 120 8.92 -5.67 -4.99
C VAL A 120 8.08 -6.87 -5.36
N ILE A 121 8.74 -7.99 -5.68
CA ILE A 121 8.11 -9.28 -5.96
C ILE A 121 8.74 -10.30 -5.00
N GLN A 122 7.92 -10.94 -4.17
CA GLN A 122 8.37 -11.99 -3.26
C GLN A 122 7.50 -13.23 -3.46
N SER A 123 8.10 -14.33 -3.90
CA SER A 123 7.50 -15.66 -3.91
C SER A 123 8.01 -16.45 -2.70
N GLY A 124 7.40 -17.59 -2.34
CA GLY A 124 7.96 -18.47 -1.31
C GLY A 124 7.57 -18.16 0.14
N ARG A 125 8.47 -18.43 1.09
CA ARG A 125 8.19 -18.35 2.53
C ARG A 125 9.25 -17.57 3.29
N GLY A 126 8.83 -16.55 4.04
CA GLY A 126 9.70 -15.81 4.96
C GLY A 126 10.59 -14.78 4.28
N ASN A 127 10.27 -14.37 3.05
CA ASN A 127 11.09 -13.41 2.32
C ASN A 127 10.93 -12.00 2.91
N THR A 128 12.05 -11.28 3.04
CA THR A 128 12.08 -9.91 3.58
C THR A 128 12.76 -8.97 2.59
N ALA A 129 12.03 -7.97 2.13
CA ALA A 129 12.51 -6.95 1.20
C ALA A 129 12.31 -5.57 1.82
N THR A 130 13.41 -4.88 2.09
CA THR A 130 13.38 -3.47 2.53
C THR A 130 13.97 -2.61 1.43
N THR A 131 13.18 -1.64 0.93
CA THR A 131 13.63 -0.73 -0.12
C THR A 131 13.42 0.71 0.31
N THR A 132 14.49 1.49 0.26
CA THR A 132 14.40 2.94 0.44
C THR A 132 14.91 3.63 -0.81
N GLN A 133 14.10 4.53 -1.36
CA GLN A 133 14.49 5.31 -2.53
C GLN A 133 14.26 6.79 -2.29
N HIS A 134 15.33 7.57 -2.44
CA HIS A 134 15.31 9.03 -2.35
C HIS A 134 15.84 9.66 -3.64
N GLY A 135 15.26 10.79 -4.03
CA GLY A 135 15.75 11.57 -5.19
C GLY A 135 14.75 11.62 -6.34
N ARG A 136 15.25 11.68 -7.58
CA ARG A 136 14.44 11.87 -8.77
C ARG A 136 14.76 10.83 -9.83
N GLY A 137 13.74 10.10 -10.29
CA GLY A 137 13.84 9.24 -11.46
C GLY A 137 14.55 7.92 -11.24
N ASN A 138 14.77 7.47 -10.00
CA ASN A 138 15.39 6.16 -9.81
C ASN A 138 14.35 5.04 -10.00
N VAL A 139 14.84 3.87 -10.39
CA VAL A 139 14.03 2.68 -10.57
C VAL A 139 14.70 1.55 -9.82
N THR A 140 13.96 0.89 -8.92
CA THR A 140 14.44 -0.27 -8.17
C THR A 140 13.47 -1.42 -8.35
N VAL A 141 13.99 -2.62 -8.58
CA VAL A 141 13.21 -3.85 -8.61
C VAL A 141 13.88 -4.86 -7.68
N ILE A 142 13.11 -5.42 -6.75
CA ILE A 142 13.52 -6.54 -5.89
C ILE A 142 12.68 -7.75 -6.27
N VAL A 143 13.35 -8.87 -6.52
CA VAL A 143 12.72 -10.18 -6.73
C VAL A 143 13.36 -11.15 -5.74
N GLN A 144 12.55 -11.84 -4.93
CA GLN A 144 12.96 -12.88 -3.99
C GLN A 144 12.06 -14.11 -4.17
N ASP A 145 12.63 -15.30 -4.08
CA ASP A 145 11.95 -16.59 -4.23
C ASP A 145 12.04 -17.45 -2.96
#